data_AF-A0A4Z0P528-F1
#
_entry.id   AF-A0A4Z0P528-F1
#
_cell.length_a   1.000
_cell.length_b   1.000
_cell.length_c   1.000
_cell.angle_alpha   90.00
_cell.angle_beta   90.00
_cell.angle_gamma   90.00
#
_symmetry.space_group_name_H-M   'P 1'
#
loop_
_entity.id
_entity.type
_entity.pdbx_description
1 polymer ?
#
loop_
_entity_poly.entity_id
_entity_poly.type
_entity_poly.pdbx_seq_one_letter_code
_entity_poly.pdbx_strand_id
1 'polypeptide(L)'
;MERKHFLKSLLVGAFSTPALLSACSKTDEVAPTTTGSTTGTTGTGSSTCAVAPTETEGPFPTKVPASYVRSDITDGKAGYKMTVKITITDSNNNCAALAGALVDIWHCDAEGNYSEYGGTGMQSTNYQAVHFLRGRQTTDSNGLVTFTSIFPGWYSGRATHIHVHVYNTNGTSLKVTQIAFPEGTGTAVAAVNGYNKGLSGYTSNSKDNVFSDGVTQELATVTGSTSAGFDLSITLAVPA
;
A
#
# COMPACT_ATOMS: atom_id res chain seq x y z
N MET A 1 2.11 0.28 20.56
CA MET A 1 3.29 0.00 21.42
C MET A 1 4.52 0.18 20.56
N GLU A 2 5.29 1.24 20.82
CA GLU A 2 6.54 1.51 20.10
C GLU A 2 7.64 0.53 20.56
N ARG A 3 8.44 0.02 19.62
CA ARG A 3 9.66 -0.72 19.94
C ARG A 3 10.82 -0.19 19.11
N LYS A 4 11.72 0.52 19.79
CA LYS A 4 13.01 0.98 19.27
C LYS A 4 14.08 -0.12 19.45
N HIS A 5 14.71 -0.46 18.33
CA HIS A 5 16.11 -0.84 18.08
C HIS A 5 16.89 -1.85 18.96
N PHE A 6 17.49 -2.85 18.27
CA PHE A 6 18.95 -3.07 18.06
C PHE A 6 19.49 -4.49 18.36
N LEU A 7 19.65 -5.27 17.27
CA LEU A 7 20.84 -6.01 16.78
C LEU A 7 21.73 -6.94 17.67
N LYS A 8 22.03 -8.09 17.03
CA LYS A 8 23.20 -9.01 17.08
C LYS A 8 23.16 -10.22 18.04
N SER A 9 23.12 -11.43 17.47
CA SER A 9 24.31 -12.28 17.29
C SER A 9 23.98 -13.58 16.53
N LEU A 10 24.88 -13.99 15.62
CA LEU A 10 24.99 -15.34 15.07
C LEU A 10 25.41 -16.33 16.17
N LEU A 11 24.95 -17.58 16.09
CA LEU A 11 25.79 -18.79 16.17
C LEU A 11 25.00 -20.09 15.85
N VAL A 12 25.46 -20.73 14.78
CA VAL A 12 25.54 -22.16 14.42
C VAL A 12 24.98 -23.21 15.39
N GLY A 13 24.17 -24.13 14.84
CA GLY A 13 24.30 -25.58 15.08
C GLY A 13 23.00 -26.33 15.43
N ALA A 14 22.57 -27.25 14.56
CA ALA A 14 22.14 -28.61 14.94
C ALA A 14 21.76 -29.47 13.71
N PHE A 15 22.09 -30.75 13.82
CA PHE A 15 22.01 -31.83 12.85
C PHE A 15 20.65 -32.56 12.81
N SER A 16 20.44 -33.32 11.71
CA SER A 16 19.83 -34.66 11.57
C SER A 16 18.30 -34.91 11.69
N THR A 17 17.66 -35.05 10.51
CA THR A 17 16.90 -36.22 9.93
C THR A 17 15.72 -36.92 10.65
N PRO A 18 14.81 -37.58 9.88
CA PRO A 18 13.35 -37.66 10.12
C PRO A 18 12.80 -39.04 10.54
N ALA A 19 11.52 -39.10 10.93
CA ALA A 19 10.69 -40.31 10.98
C ALA A 19 9.21 -39.91 10.79
N LEU A 20 8.59 -40.19 9.65
CA LEU A 20 7.88 -41.42 9.23
C LEU A 20 6.45 -41.56 9.78
N LEU A 21 5.55 -41.64 8.80
CA LEU A 21 4.13 -41.96 8.81
C LEU A 21 3.71 -43.10 9.75
N SER A 22 2.49 -42.99 10.28
CA SER A 22 1.63 -44.16 10.48
C SER A 22 0.19 -43.82 10.08
N ALA A 23 -0.28 -44.54 9.07
CA ALA A 23 -1.66 -44.63 8.62
C ALA A 23 -2.37 -45.74 9.41
N CYS A 24 -3.69 -45.64 9.58
CA CYS A 24 -4.67 -46.71 9.32
C CYS A 24 -6.11 -46.28 9.69
N SER A 25 -6.89 -46.05 8.64
CA SER A 25 -8.23 -46.59 8.34
C SER A 25 -9.11 -47.19 9.45
N LYS A 26 -10.38 -46.77 9.49
CA LYS A 26 -11.57 -47.65 9.33
C LYS A 26 -12.88 -46.84 9.21
N THR A 27 -13.50 -46.98 8.03
CA THR A 27 -14.96 -47.01 7.72
C THR A 27 -15.67 -48.06 8.61
N ASP A 28 -16.97 -48.09 8.92
CA ASP A 28 -18.24 -47.57 8.38
C ASP A 28 -19.25 -47.48 9.56
N GLU A 29 -20.26 -46.60 9.48
CA GLU A 29 -21.70 -46.98 9.58
C GLU A 29 -22.62 -45.74 9.59
N VAL A 30 -23.74 -45.86 8.88
CA VAL A 30 -24.80 -44.87 8.69
C VAL A 30 -26.07 -45.34 9.41
N ALA A 31 -26.72 -44.44 10.17
CA ALA A 31 -28.18 -44.19 10.27
C ALA A 31 -28.57 -43.59 11.67
N PRO A 32 -29.79 -43.05 11.88
CA PRO A 32 -30.34 -41.84 11.27
C PRO A 32 -30.86 -40.81 12.31
N THR A 33 -31.17 -39.60 11.82
CA THR A 33 -32.14 -38.59 12.32
C THR A 33 -32.18 -38.23 13.82
N THR A 34 -31.69 -37.03 14.15
CA THR A 34 -32.36 -36.14 15.10
C THR A 34 -32.39 -34.72 14.53
N THR A 35 -33.61 -34.18 14.35
CA THR A 35 -33.88 -32.79 14.00
C THR A 35 -33.52 -31.91 15.21
N GLY A 36 -32.24 -31.57 15.33
CA GLY A 36 -31.78 -30.53 16.23
C GLY A 36 -31.97 -29.18 15.56
N SER A 37 -33.03 -28.46 15.93
CA SER A 37 -33.17 -27.03 15.64
C SER A 37 -32.08 -26.29 16.39
N THR A 38 -30.91 -26.15 15.77
CA THR A 38 -29.88 -25.23 16.23
C THR A 38 -30.34 -23.83 15.82
N THR A 39 -30.89 -23.10 16.79
CA THR A 39 -30.91 -21.65 16.74
C THR A 39 -29.47 -21.22 16.51
N GLY A 40 -29.14 -20.93 15.25
CA GLY A 40 -27.86 -20.36 14.88
C GLY A 40 -27.80 -19.00 15.54
N THR A 41 -27.20 -18.95 16.73
CA THR A 41 -26.60 -17.73 17.24
C THR A 41 -25.71 -17.24 16.11
N THR A 42 -26.17 -16.20 15.42
CA THR A 42 -25.33 -15.41 14.53
C THR A 42 -24.28 -14.81 15.43
N GLY A 43 -23.19 -15.53 15.61
CA GLY A 43 -21.99 -14.98 16.21
C GLY A 43 -21.64 -13.80 15.32
N THR A 44 -21.83 -12.60 15.84
CA THR A 44 -21.29 -11.37 15.27
C THR A 44 -19.77 -11.51 15.38
N GLY A 45 -19.19 -12.26 14.45
CA GLY A 45 -17.76 -12.40 14.34
C GLY A 45 -17.21 -11.01 14.11
N SER A 46 -16.48 -10.50 15.09
CA SER A 46 -15.70 -9.29 14.89
C SER A 46 -14.67 -9.59 13.81
N SER A 47 -14.93 -9.15 12.58
CA SER A 47 -13.91 -9.13 11.53
C SER A 47 -12.77 -8.26 12.01
N THR A 48 -11.61 -8.88 12.23
CA THR A 48 -10.37 -8.16 12.51
C THR A 48 -9.59 -8.02 11.21
N CYS A 49 -9.33 -6.79 10.81
CA CYS A 49 -8.42 -6.45 9.71
C CYS A 49 -7.07 -6.08 10.31
N ALA A 50 -6.01 -6.49 9.62
CA ALA A 50 -4.68 -6.01 9.95
C ALA A 50 -4.58 -4.52 9.61
N VAL A 51 -4.24 -3.72 10.62
CA VAL A 51 -4.01 -2.28 10.46
C VAL A 51 -2.82 -2.05 9.53
N ALA A 52 -2.94 -1.09 8.62
CA ALA A 52 -1.81 -0.68 7.80
C ALA A 52 -0.63 -0.21 8.68
N PRO A 53 0.61 -0.65 8.40
CA PRO A 53 1.82 -0.14 9.04
C PRO A 53 1.87 1.39 9.05
N THR A 54 2.48 1.96 10.09
CA THR A 54 2.74 3.39 10.11
C THR A 54 4.12 3.64 9.51
N GLU A 55 4.15 4.37 8.41
CA GLU A 55 5.41 4.71 7.73
C GLU A 55 5.77 6.18 7.83
N THR A 56 7.01 6.49 7.47
CA THR A 56 7.47 7.88 7.35
C THR A 56 6.75 8.61 6.21
N GLU A 57 6.48 9.90 6.39
CA GLU A 57 6.08 10.81 5.30
C GLU A 57 7.20 10.95 4.24
N GLY A 58 8.42 10.55 4.59
CA GLY A 58 9.58 10.64 3.73
C GLY A 58 10.12 12.08 3.61
N PRO A 59 11.13 12.28 2.74
CA PRO A 59 11.78 13.58 2.58
C PRO A 59 10.95 14.59 1.76
N PHE A 60 9.84 14.16 1.15
CA PHE A 60 9.04 14.97 0.22
C PHE A 60 7.54 15.04 0.58
N PRO A 61 7.19 15.29 1.86
CA PRO A 61 5.79 15.36 2.29
C PRO A 61 4.99 16.41 1.51
N THR A 62 3.68 16.30 1.52
CA THR A 62 2.85 17.35 0.91
C THR A 62 2.89 18.61 1.77
N LYS A 63 3.27 19.76 1.19
CA LYS A 63 3.37 21.02 1.94
C LYS A 63 2.01 21.67 2.18
N VAL A 64 1.07 21.54 1.26
CA VAL A 64 -0.26 22.18 1.37
C VAL A 64 -1.38 21.24 0.88
N PRO A 65 -1.69 20.13 1.57
CA PRO A 65 -2.65 19.16 1.04
C PRO A 65 -4.09 19.68 0.99
N ALA A 66 -4.49 20.54 1.94
CA ALA A 66 -5.86 21.04 2.03
C ALA A 66 -6.30 21.89 0.83
N SER A 67 -5.36 22.50 0.08
CA SER A 67 -5.68 23.29 -1.13
C SER A 67 -5.75 22.47 -2.42
N TYR A 68 -5.40 21.17 -2.38
CA TYR A 68 -5.33 20.31 -3.57
C TYR A 68 -6.39 19.21 -3.57
N VAL A 69 -7.65 19.58 -3.31
CA VAL A 69 -8.80 18.66 -3.46
C VAL A 69 -9.08 18.43 -4.94
N ARG A 70 -8.63 17.30 -5.48
CA ARG A 70 -8.73 16.98 -6.91
C ARG A 70 -8.62 15.48 -7.17
N SER A 71 -9.32 15.00 -8.21
CA SER A 71 -9.19 13.61 -8.67
C SER A 71 -8.03 13.44 -9.65
N ASP A 72 -7.89 14.32 -10.64
CA ASP A 72 -6.75 14.32 -11.56
C ASP A 72 -5.58 15.05 -10.92
N ILE A 73 -4.51 14.29 -10.65
CA ILE A 73 -3.26 14.79 -10.07
C ILE A 73 -2.12 14.84 -11.09
N THR A 74 -2.37 14.53 -12.36
CA THR A 74 -1.31 14.37 -13.36
C THR A 74 -0.54 15.66 -13.62
N ASP A 75 -1.23 16.81 -13.63
CA ASP A 75 -0.70 18.11 -14.06
C ASP A 75 0.09 18.03 -15.38
N GLY A 76 -0.37 17.17 -16.29
CA GLY A 76 0.26 16.98 -17.60
C GLY A 76 1.62 16.27 -17.58
N LYS A 77 2.05 15.67 -16.46
CA LYS A 77 3.29 14.89 -16.43
C LYS A 77 3.23 13.72 -17.39
N ALA A 78 4.32 13.52 -18.13
CA ALA A 78 4.49 12.35 -18.97
C ALA A 78 4.64 11.09 -18.11
N GLY A 79 4.02 10.00 -18.55
CA GLY A 79 4.08 8.70 -17.91
C GLY A 79 2.97 7.77 -18.40
N TYR A 80 2.97 6.53 -17.93
CA TYR A 80 1.87 5.60 -18.21
C TYR A 80 0.68 5.96 -17.33
N LYS A 81 -0.50 6.11 -17.93
CA LYS A 81 -1.72 6.46 -17.18
C LYS A 81 -1.98 5.45 -16.07
N MET A 82 -2.42 5.92 -14.92
CA MET A 82 -2.82 5.07 -13.81
C MET A 82 -4.04 5.64 -13.10
N THR A 83 -5.06 4.80 -12.87
CA THR A 83 -6.16 5.10 -11.95
C THR A 83 -5.81 4.50 -10.59
N VAL A 84 -5.87 5.30 -9.53
CA VAL A 84 -5.54 4.89 -8.16
C VAL A 84 -6.81 4.81 -7.33
N LYS A 85 -7.16 3.62 -6.86
CA LYS A 85 -8.33 3.34 -6.01
C LYS A 85 -7.87 2.91 -4.64
N ILE A 86 -8.22 3.67 -3.62
CA ILE A 86 -7.84 3.37 -2.22
C ILE A 86 -9.12 3.29 -1.40
N THR A 87 -9.37 2.13 -0.81
CA THR A 87 -10.47 1.93 0.14
C THR A 87 -9.92 2.06 1.55
N ILE A 88 -10.49 2.94 2.35
CA ILE A 88 -10.16 3.11 3.76
C ILE A 88 -11.20 2.41 4.62
N THR A 89 -10.75 1.57 5.56
CA THR A 89 -11.62 0.91 6.53
C THR A 89 -11.19 1.25 7.96
N ASP A 90 -12.14 1.16 8.89
CA ASP A 90 -11.90 1.43 10.31
C ASP A 90 -11.65 0.13 11.09
N SER A 91 -10.42 -0.06 11.56
CA SER A 91 -10.04 -1.23 12.36
C SER A 91 -10.71 -1.28 13.74
N ASN A 92 -11.19 -0.15 14.25
CA ASN A 92 -11.90 -0.07 15.52
C ASN A 92 -13.40 -0.37 15.38
N ASN A 93 -13.90 -0.47 14.15
CA ASN A 93 -15.32 -0.68 13.83
C ASN A 93 -15.50 -1.81 12.81
N ASN A 94 -15.06 -3.02 13.17
CA ASN A 94 -15.27 -4.25 12.38
C ASN A 94 -14.78 -4.15 10.92
N CYS A 95 -13.82 -3.25 10.62
CA CYS A 95 -13.33 -3.00 9.27
C CYS A 95 -14.40 -2.46 8.33
N ALA A 96 -15.40 -1.76 8.88
CA ALA A 96 -16.37 -1.02 8.11
C ALA A 96 -15.69 0.04 7.25
N ALA A 97 -16.28 0.34 6.10
CA ALA A 97 -15.88 1.45 5.25
C ALA A 97 -15.86 2.77 6.04
N LEU A 98 -14.74 3.49 6.00
CA LEU A 98 -14.61 4.78 6.67
C LEU A 98 -14.98 5.91 5.71
N ALA A 99 -16.24 6.31 5.72
CA ALA A 99 -16.75 7.42 4.92
C ALA A 99 -16.34 8.79 5.49
N GLY A 100 -16.08 9.77 4.63
CA GLY A 100 -15.72 11.14 5.02
C GLY A 100 -14.28 11.36 5.46
N ALA A 101 -13.42 10.33 5.48
CA ALA A 101 -12.00 10.48 5.73
C ALA A 101 -11.33 11.29 4.60
N LEU A 102 -10.37 12.14 4.97
CA LEU A 102 -9.54 12.87 4.01
C LEU A 102 -8.32 12.02 3.69
N VAL A 103 -8.06 11.78 2.41
CA VAL A 103 -6.94 10.96 1.95
C VAL A 103 -6.07 11.80 1.04
N ASP A 104 -4.84 12.03 1.48
CA ASP A 104 -3.79 12.63 0.67
C ASP A 104 -2.92 11.55 0.06
N ILE A 105 -2.58 11.72 -1.22
CA ILE A 105 -1.54 10.94 -1.86
C ILE A 105 -0.50 11.84 -2.52
N TRP A 106 0.75 11.36 -2.53
CA TRP A 106 1.82 11.95 -3.32
C TRP A 106 2.81 10.89 -3.79
N HIS A 107 3.39 11.10 -4.98
CA HIS A 107 4.45 10.25 -5.49
C HIS A 107 5.37 10.99 -6.45
N CYS A 108 6.51 10.38 -6.78
CA CYS A 108 7.44 10.92 -7.77
C CYS A 108 6.93 10.75 -9.20
N ASP A 109 7.43 11.57 -10.11
CA ASP A 109 7.23 11.41 -11.53
C ASP A 109 7.99 10.20 -12.12
N ALA A 110 7.86 10.00 -13.44
CA ALA A 110 8.53 8.93 -14.17
C ALA A 110 10.07 8.92 -14.00
N GLU A 111 10.68 10.07 -13.71
CA GLU A 111 12.12 10.20 -13.52
C GLU A 111 12.55 10.10 -12.05
N GLY A 112 11.62 10.05 -11.11
CA GLY A 112 11.88 9.98 -9.68
C GLY A 112 11.93 11.33 -8.96
N ASN A 113 11.43 12.41 -9.58
CA ASN A 113 11.36 13.73 -8.95
C ASN A 113 10.00 13.99 -8.32
N TYR A 114 9.99 14.74 -7.23
CA TYR A 114 8.80 15.23 -6.56
C TYR A 114 8.58 16.71 -6.88
N SER A 115 7.31 17.06 -7.08
CA SER A 115 6.83 18.44 -7.07
C SER A 115 7.01 19.06 -5.69
N GLU A 116 7.06 20.39 -5.57
CA GLU A 116 7.31 21.17 -4.35
C GLU A 116 8.76 21.16 -3.83
N TYR A 117 9.66 20.41 -4.47
CA TYR A 117 11.04 20.21 -4.02
C TYR A 117 12.05 20.39 -5.15
N GLY A 118 13.33 20.52 -4.80
CA GLY A 118 14.43 20.61 -5.76
C GLY A 118 15.55 21.56 -5.35
N GLY A 119 16.63 21.61 -6.14
CA GLY A 119 17.82 22.40 -5.80
C GLY A 119 18.61 21.87 -4.60
N THR A 120 18.46 20.58 -4.27
CA THR A 120 19.11 19.92 -3.13
C THR A 120 19.92 18.71 -3.58
N GLY A 121 20.74 18.14 -2.68
CA GLY A 121 21.45 16.88 -2.95
C GLY A 121 20.54 15.67 -3.16
N MET A 122 19.31 15.69 -2.61
CA MET A 122 18.32 14.61 -2.81
C MET A 122 17.57 14.72 -4.13
N GLN A 123 17.37 15.95 -4.63
CA GLN A 123 16.75 16.22 -5.92
C GLN A 123 17.34 17.51 -6.50
N SER A 124 18.09 17.38 -7.59
CA SER A 124 18.68 18.52 -8.29
C SER A 124 17.64 19.32 -9.08
N THR A 125 16.74 18.64 -9.79
CA THR A 125 15.66 19.24 -10.59
C THR A 125 14.77 20.13 -9.73
N ASN A 126 14.61 21.40 -10.11
CA ASN A 126 13.87 22.37 -9.32
C ASN A 126 12.38 22.42 -9.68
N TYR A 127 11.56 21.82 -8.83
CA TYR A 127 10.09 21.79 -8.94
C TYR A 127 9.39 22.47 -7.75
N GLN A 128 10.06 23.38 -7.06
CA GLN A 128 9.51 24.05 -5.87
C GLN A 128 8.22 24.86 -6.13
N ALA A 129 7.98 25.27 -7.37
CA ALA A 129 6.83 26.09 -7.77
C ALA A 129 5.68 25.30 -8.44
N VAL A 130 5.76 23.96 -8.47
CA VAL A 130 4.75 23.09 -9.08
C VAL A 130 4.27 22.02 -8.10
N HIS A 131 3.10 21.44 -8.36
CA HIS A 131 2.37 20.57 -7.42
C HIS A 131 1.85 19.27 -8.04
N PHE A 132 2.43 18.84 -9.16
CA PHE A 132 2.07 17.59 -9.84
C PHE A 132 2.11 16.38 -8.92
N LEU A 133 1.27 15.38 -9.21
CA LEU A 133 1.24 14.07 -8.57
C LEU A 133 1.02 14.13 -7.05
N ARG A 134 0.29 15.17 -6.60
CA ARG A 134 -0.20 15.38 -5.24
C ARG A 134 -1.71 15.65 -5.30
N GLY A 135 -2.47 15.10 -4.37
CA GLY A 135 -3.90 15.41 -4.28
C GLY A 135 -4.56 14.88 -3.01
N ARG A 136 -5.67 15.51 -2.66
CA ARG A 136 -6.58 15.14 -1.58
C ARG A 136 -7.93 14.72 -2.16
N GLN A 137 -8.50 13.67 -1.61
CA GLN A 137 -9.89 13.29 -1.85
C GLN A 137 -10.57 12.97 -0.51
N THR A 138 -11.90 13.02 -0.50
CA THR A 138 -12.72 12.56 0.62
C THR A 138 -13.32 11.21 0.27
N THR A 139 -13.23 10.24 1.19
CA THR A 139 -13.79 8.90 0.97
C THR A 139 -15.31 8.94 0.83
N ASP A 140 -15.84 8.19 -0.13
CA ASP A 140 -17.28 8.02 -0.33
C ASP A 140 -17.91 7.09 0.74
N SER A 141 -19.19 6.73 0.57
CA SER A 141 -19.90 5.82 1.47
C SER A 141 -19.30 4.41 1.56
N ASN A 142 -18.47 4.01 0.59
CA ASN A 142 -17.76 2.74 0.56
C ASN A 142 -16.32 2.89 1.09
N GLY A 143 -15.95 4.05 1.62
CA GLY A 143 -14.59 4.33 2.07
C GLY A 143 -13.62 4.55 0.91
N LEU A 144 -14.11 4.72 -0.33
CA LEU A 144 -13.28 4.75 -1.53
C LEU A 144 -12.91 6.18 -1.92
N VAL A 145 -11.64 6.37 -2.27
CA VAL A 145 -11.18 7.52 -3.08
C VAL A 145 -10.60 7.03 -4.41
N THR A 146 -10.78 7.84 -5.45
CA THR A 146 -10.21 7.59 -6.78
C THR A 146 -9.43 8.79 -7.27
N PHE A 147 -8.22 8.55 -7.79
CA PHE A 147 -7.37 9.53 -8.45
C PHE A 147 -7.00 9.09 -9.86
N THR A 148 -6.84 10.06 -10.77
CA THR A 148 -6.20 9.89 -12.07
C THR A 148 -4.77 10.41 -11.97
N SER A 149 -3.79 9.56 -12.30
CA SER A 149 -2.36 9.84 -12.18
C SER A 149 -1.55 9.16 -13.29
N ILE A 150 -0.22 9.14 -13.12
CA ILE A 150 0.71 8.30 -13.87
C ILE A 150 1.33 7.25 -12.95
N PHE A 151 1.76 6.12 -13.50
CA PHE A 151 2.53 5.11 -12.78
C PHE A 151 3.84 5.74 -12.22
N PRO A 152 4.16 5.62 -10.92
CA PRO A 152 5.30 6.32 -10.35
C PRO A 152 6.63 5.77 -10.89
N GLY A 153 7.64 6.64 -10.96
CA GLY A 153 9.01 6.18 -11.10
C GLY A 153 9.55 5.63 -9.77
N TRP A 154 10.87 5.66 -9.65
CA TRP A 154 11.60 5.33 -8.43
C TRP A 154 12.70 6.37 -8.21
N TYR A 155 13.34 6.43 -7.05
CA TYR A 155 14.55 7.24 -6.84
C TYR A 155 15.55 6.47 -5.98
N SER A 156 16.80 6.91 -5.99
CA SER A 156 17.90 6.14 -5.40
C SER A 156 17.61 5.76 -3.95
N GLY A 157 17.76 4.47 -3.64
CA GLY A 157 17.52 3.90 -2.33
C GLY A 157 16.06 3.51 -2.04
N ARG A 158 15.13 3.71 -2.99
CA ARG A 158 13.71 3.45 -2.78
C ARG A 158 13.07 2.60 -3.89
N ALA A 159 12.11 1.77 -3.51
CA ALA A 159 11.19 1.06 -4.39
C ALA A 159 10.17 2.02 -5.01
N THR A 160 9.45 1.58 -6.03
CA THR A 160 8.29 2.32 -6.56
C THR A 160 7.19 2.38 -5.50
N HIS A 161 6.68 3.57 -5.18
CA HIS A 161 5.66 3.74 -4.13
C HIS A 161 4.75 4.96 -4.35
N ILE A 162 3.62 4.95 -3.65
CA ILE A 162 2.75 6.10 -3.42
C ILE A 162 2.68 6.33 -1.91
N HIS A 163 2.89 7.55 -1.44
CA HIS A 163 2.63 7.88 -0.04
C HIS A 163 1.15 8.12 0.20
N VAL A 164 0.65 7.78 1.39
CA VAL A 164 -0.73 7.99 1.80
C VAL A 164 -0.79 8.61 3.19
N HIS A 165 -1.60 9.65 3.35
CA HIS A 165 -1.94 10.22 4.65
C HIS A 165 -3.45 10.30 4.81
N VAL A 166 -3.97 9.57 5.78
CA VAL A 166 -5.40 9.51 6.12
C VAL A 166 -5.66 10.37 7.36
N TYR A 167 -6.70 11.20 7.26
CA TYR A 167 -7.21 12.03 8.35
C TYR A 167 -8.68 11.73 8.57
N ASN A 168 -9.16 11.96 9.79
CA ASN A 168 -10.60 12.01 10.05
C ASN A 168 -11.23 13.26 9.43
N THR A 169 -12.56 13.37 9.54
CA THR A 169 -13.35 14.50 9.02
C THR A 169 -12.94 15.87 9.61
N ASN A 170 -12.34 15.88 10.80
CA ASN A 170 -11.85 17.09 11.47
C ASN A 170 -10.40 17.46 11.08
N GLY A 171 -9.77 16.70 10.16
CA GLY A 171 -8.38 16.90 9.77
C GLY A 171 -7.35 16.40 10.79
N THR A 172 -7.75 15.54 11.74
CA THR A 172 -6.81 14.87 12.65
C THR A 172 -6.18 13.68 11.94
N SER A 173 -4.84 13.59 11.98
CA SER A 173 -4.10 12.48 11.39
C SER A 173 -4.48 11.13 12.03
N LEU A 174 -4.89 10.18 11.20
CA LEU A 174 -5.17 8.79 11.60
C LEU A 174 -4.03 7.85 11.21
N LYS A 175 -3.46 8.02 10.01
CA LYS A 175 -2.44 7.13 9.47
C LYS A 175 -1.58 7.81 8.42
N VAL A 176 -0.27 7.64 8.55
CA VAL A 176 0.70 7.82 7.46
C VAL A 176 1.23 6.43 7.10
N THR A 177 1.24 6.09 5.82
CA THR A 177 1.69 4.79 5.29
C THR A 177 2.15 4.97 3.84
N GLN A 178 2.64 3.91 3.21
CA GLN A 178 3.02 3.93 1.80
C GLN A 178 2.45 2.69 1.08
N ILE A 179 2.11 2.84 -0.19
CA ILE A 179 1.64 1.75 -1.04
C ILE A 179 2.84 1.22 -1.83
N ALA A 180 3.13 -0.07 -1.63
CA ALA A 180 4.10 -0.83 -2.40
C ALA A 180 3.48 -1.41 -3.68
N PHE A 181 4.32 -1.68 -4.68
CA PHE A 181 3.90 -2.26 -5.96
C PHE A 181 4.40 -3.71 -6.08
N PRO A 182 3.64 -4.61 -6.74
CA PRO A 182 4.15 -5.92 -7.11
C PRO A 182 5.39 -5.81 -7.99
N GLU A 183 6.40 -6.62 -7.69
CA GLU A 183 7.68 -6.66 -8.40
C GLU A 183 7.93 -8.03 -9.02
N GLY A 184 8.84 -8.07 -10.01
CA GLY A 184 9.23 -9.29 -10.72
C GLY A 184 8.55 -9.46 -12.07
N THR A 185 8.83 -10.59 -12.72
CA THR A 185 8.35 -10.86 -14.08
C THR A 185 6.82 -10.80 -14.17
N GLY A 186 6.31 -10.10 -15.19
CA GLY A 186 4.86 -9.97 -15.43
C GLY A 186 4.17 -8.87 -14.62
N THR A 187 4.89 -8.14 -13.77
CA THR A 187 4.33 -7.02 -13.00
C THR A 187 4.36 -5.71 -13.78
N ALA A 188 3.56 -4.73 -13.33
CA ALA A 188 3.57 -3.39 -13.88
C ALA A 188 4.94 -2.70 -13.72
N VAL A 189 5.64 -2.90 -12.60
CA VAL A 189 7.00 -2.37 -12.38
C VAL A 189 7.96 -2.90 -13.46
N ALA A 190 7.89 -4.20 -13.78
CA ALA A 190 8.68 -4.79 -14.85
C ALA A 190 8.26 -4.26 -16.24
N ALA A 191 6.96 -4.07 -16.48
CA ALA A 191 6.45 -3.55 -17.76
C ALA A 191 6.86 -2.09 -18.02
N VAL A 192 6.89 -1.26 -16.97
CA VAL A 192 7.35 0.13 -17.05
C VAL A 192 8.89 0.21 -17.14
N ASN A 193 9.59 -0.79 -16.61
CA ASN A 193 11.06 -0.91 -16.65
C ASN A 193 11.79 0.34 -16.14
N GLY A 194 11.23 1.04 -15.15
CA GLY A 194 11.78 2.30 -14.65
C GLY A 194 11.79 3.43 -15.69
N TYR A 195 10.89 3.40 -16.68
CA TYR A 195 10.82 4.36 -17.79
C TYR A 195 12.16 4.43 -18.54
N ASN A 196 12.57 5.63 -18.96
CA ASN A 196 13.84 5.85 -19.65
C ASN A 196 15.06 5.63 -18.72
N LYS A 197 14.86 5.64 -17.40
CA LYS A 197 15.93 5.47 -16.42
C LYS A 197 16.37 4.00 -16.28
N GLY A 198 15.51 3.05 -16.67
CA GLY A 198 15.77 1.64 -16.42
C GLY A 198 15.61 1.26 -14.95
N LEU A 199 15.90 0.00 -14.63
CA LEU A 199 15.92 -0.54 -13.26
C LEU A 199 17.33 -0.70 -12.68
N SER A 200 18.35 -0.20 -13.37
CA SER A 200 19.71 -0.17 -12.82
C SER A 200 19.75 0.75 -11.60
N GLY A 201 20.11 0.21 -10.43
CA GLY A 201 20.09 0.95 -9.15
C GLY A 201 18.72 1.01 -8.46
N TYR A 202 17.69 0.36 -9.02
CA TYR A 202 16.39 0.19 -8.38
C TYR A 202 16.51 -0.59 -7.07
N THR A 203 15.84 -0.14 -6.02
CA THR A 203 15.77 -0.84 -4.74
C THR A 203 14.46 -1.63 -4.70
N SER A 204 14.53 -2.96 -4.57
CA SER A 204 13.33 -3.79 -4.44
C SER A 204 12.63 -3.58 -3.11
N ASN A 205 11.35 -3.89 -3.00
CA ASN A 205 10.59 -3.83 -1.75
C ASN A 205 11.34 -4.53 -0.59
N SER A 206 11.90 -5.71 -0.83
CA SER A 206 12.66 -6.49 0.17
C SER A 206 13.97 -5.85 0.64
N LYS A 207 14.43 -4.79 -0.03
CA LYS A 207 15.67 -4.04 0.29
C LYS A 207 15.39 -2.58 0.63
N ASP A 208 14.14 -2.12 0.49
CA ASP A 208 13.72 -0.75 0.78
C ASP A 208 13.61 -0.58 2.30
N ASN A 209 14.07 0.56 2.82
CA ASN A 209 14.10 0.82 4.24
C ASN A 209 12.71 1.03 4.88
N VAL A 210 11.66 1.15 4.06
CA VAL A 210 10.24 1.21 4.46
C VAL A 210 9.59 -0.16 4.34
N PHE A 211 9.89 -0.93 3.29
CA PHE A 211 9.14 -2.16 2.97
C PHE A 211 9.85 -3.47 3.33
N SER A 212 11.12 -3.41 3.77
CA SER A 212 11.94 -4.61 4.00
C SER A 212 11.49 -5.45 5.20
N ASP A 213 10.65 -4.91 6.08
CA ASP A 213 10.01 -5.65 7.19
C ASP A 213 8.67 -6.29 6.78
N GLY A 214 8.13 -5.95 5.61
CA GLY A 214 7.02 -6.65 4.97
C GLY A 214 6.02 -5.72 4.29
N VAL A 215 5.40 -6.19 3.20
CA VAL A 215 4.45 -5.38 2.40
C VAL A 215 3.00 -5.88 2.49
N THR A 216 2.69 -6.87 3.32
CA THR A 216 1.42 -7.61 3.24
C THR A 216 0.17 -6.71 3.34
N GLN A 217 0.24 -5.61 4.09
CA GLN A 217 -0.85 -4.64 4.25
C GLN A 217 -0.73 -3.41 3.34
N GLU A 218 0.36 -3.31 2.58
CA GLU A 218 0.74 -2.13 1.78
C GLU A 218 0.89 -2.45 0.29
N LEU A 219 0.89 -3.73 -0.08
CA LEU A 219 1.06 -4.19 -1.45
C LEU A 219 -0.25 -4.04 -2.23
N ALA A 220 -0.24 -3.16 -3.22
CA ALA A 220 -1.40 -2.97 -4.08
C ALA A 220 -1.61 -4.13 -5.06
N THR A 221 -2.87 -4.29 -5.50
CA THR A 221 -3.18 -5.01 -6.74
C THR A 221 -3.10 -4.05 -7.91
N VAL A 222 -2.31 -4.39 -8.93
CA VAL A 222 -2.13 -3.57 -10.14
C VAL A 222 -2.44 -4.41 -11.38
N THR A 223 -3.36 -3.92 -12.20
CA THR A 223 -3.74 -4.54 -13.48
C THR A 223 -3.60 -3.55 -14.63
N GLY A 224 -3.71 -4.02 -15.88
CA GLY A 224 -3.60 -3.19 -17.06
C GLY A 224 -2.26 -3.33 -17.79
N SER A 225 -1.89 -2.33 -18.60
CA SER A 225 -0.70 -2.35 -19.45
C SER A 225 -0.19 -0.95 -19.77
N THR A 226 1.01 -0.87 -20.34
CA THR A 226 1.60 0.39 -20.80
C THR A 226 0.82 1.07 -21.93
N SER A 227 0.05 0.32 -22.72
CA SER A 227 -0.77 0.87 -23.81
C SER A 227 -2.17 1.30 -23.37
N ALA A 228 -2.79 0.58 -22.43
CA ALA A 228 -4.14 0.87 -21.94
C ALA A 228 -4.15 1.80 -20.72
N GLY A 229 -3.04 1.84 -19.97
CA GLY A 229 -2.98 2.37 -18.61
C GLY A 229 -3.15 1.27 -17.56
N PHE A 230 -2.88 1.62 -16.31
CA PHE A 230 -2.94 0.73 -15.16
C PHE A 230 -4.09 1.09 -14.22
N ASP A 231 -4.66 0.10 -13.56
CA ASP A 231 -5.57 0.27 -12.42
C ASP A 231 -4.87 -0.25 -11.16
N LEU A 232 -4.67 0.64 -10.18
CA LEU A 232 -4.21 0.30 -8.85
C LEU A 232 -5.41 0.21 -7.90
N SER A 233 -5.46 -0.85 -7.09
CA SER A 233 -6.43 -0.99 -6.00
C SER A 233 -5.78 -1.51 -4.72
N ILE A 234 -6.16 -0.94 -3.58
CA ILE A 234 -5.73 -1.38 -2.25
C ILE A 234 -6.78 -1.01 -1.19
N THR A 235 -6.87 -1.83 -0.14
CA THR A 235 -7.63 -1.51 1.08
C THR A 235 -6.66 -1.27 2.23
N LEU A 236 -6.77 -0.11 2.88
CA LEU A 236 -5.96 0.28 4.04
C LEU A 236 -6.85 0.41 5.28
N ALA A 237 -6.63 -0.44 6.27
CA ALA A 237 -7.31 -0.34 7.55
C ALA A 237 -6.57 0.65 8.47
N VAL A 238 -7.30 1.61 9.04
CA VAL A 238 -6.78 2.64 9.94
C VAL A 238 -7.53 2.61 11.28
N PRO A 239 -6.91 3.02 12.40
CA PRO A 239 -7.61 3.18 13.66
C PRO A 239 -8.34 4.53 13.66
N ALA A 240 -9.65 4.54 13.42
CA ALA A 240 -10.46 5.76 13.38
C ALA A 240 -11.36 5.92 14.62
#